data_AF-A0A961FE86-F1
#
_entry.id   AF-A0A961FE86-F1
#
_cell.length_a   1.000
_cell.length_b   1.000
_cell.length_c   1.000
_cell.angle_alpha   90.00
_cell.angle_beta   90.00
_cell.angle_gamma   90.00
#
_symmetry.space_group_name_H-M   'P 1'
#
loop_
_entity.id
_entity.type
_entity.pdbx_description
1 polymer ?
#
loop_
_entity_poly.entity_id
_entity_poly.type
_entity_poly.pdbx_seq_one_letter_code
_entity_poly.pdbx_strand_id
1 'polypeptide(L)'
;MRFPRRWLIISALCFGCYLLLLGLFVLRQATLQSRGVHWTKGFGNRGITELSLLDNGNLLVEGNDGTLSVLSPEGWLAWKQEGNGPWGQYNNSYRCLPGGGLLLISESQPQQVQMGGAANITFTGSGHPEILRLDADGRELARINPGFVFDTNVGLLPTDGPLILEDANDELRCIDDQAQLLWHSGNPGGSYQLSGPGGGLLLLDSNAISGEADLALLDGGGVQLWQQALPGGFGSPLMVAGDAILYIDGVGSLRCLGADGNERWRHDPPRPLPVQDIGTLQYRGYWVDINRYIELLPEQRVLVSDGEGLVQILSLDGELLNSVNLPLAADIRLSVDLARGRIVAFSERGMEVFDLQGQLISRNGFLRCRGVPLLDRSRRVAYFDFDGMLYCVEY
;
A
#
# COMPACT_ATOMS: atom_id res chain seq x y z
N MET A 1 52.43 -37.12 -4.41
CA MET A 1 51.36 -36.70 -5.34
C MET A 1 51.82 -35.45 -6.08
N ARG A 2 51.89 -35.45 -7.41
CA ARG A 2 52.21 -34.25 -8.19
C ARG A 2 50.90 -33.59 -8.62
N PHE A 3 50.54 -32.45 -8.03
CA PHE A 3 49.44 -31.64 -8.55
C PHE A 3 49.83 -31.16 -9.96
N PRO A 4 49.01 -31.39 -11.00
CA PRO A 4 49.34 -30.95 -12.34
C PRO A 4 49.47 -29.42 -12.38
N ARG A 5 50.54 -28.88 -12.98
CA ARG A 5 50.76 -27.42 -13.15
C ARG A 5 49.55 -26.65 -13.68
N ARG A 6 48.66 -27.32 -14.42
CA ARG A 6 47.40 -26.76 -14.93
C ARG A 6 46.44 -26.32 -13.81
N TRP A 7 46.41 -27.02 -12.67
CA TRP A 7 45.55 -26.66 -11.54
C TRP A 7 45.99 -25.36 -10.86
N LEU A 8 47.30 -25.13 -10.74
CA LEU A 8 47.84 -23.88 -10.17
C LEU A 8 47.44 -22.64 -10.99
N ILE A 9 47.47 -22.74 -12.32
CA ILE A 9 47.10 -21.64 -13.21
C ILE A 9 45.60 -21.34 -13.10
N ILE A 10 44.75 -22.38 -13.09
CA ILE A 10 43.30 -22.21 -12.95
C ILE A 10 42.97 -21.56 -11.59
N SER A 11 43.56 -22.05 -10.50
CA SER A 11 43.35 -21.46 -9.17
C SER A 11 43.78 -20.00 -9.08
N ALA A 12 44.93 -19.64 -9.69
CA ALA A 12 45.39 -18.25 -9.72
C ALA A 12 44.45 -17.33 -10.51
N LEU A 13 43.92 -17.79 -11.65
CA LEU A 13 42.93 -17.04 -12.43
C LEU A 13 41.61 -16.89 -11.67
N CYS A 14 41.09 -17.96 -11.08
CA CYS A 14 39.88 -17.91 -10.26
C CYS A 14 40.03 -16.93 -9.08
N PHE A 15 41.18 -16.93 -8.41
CA PHE A 15 41.48 -16.00 -7.33
C PHE A 15 41.58 -14.55 -7.81
N GLY A 16 42.27 -14.31 -8.94
CA GLY A 16 42.35 -12.97 -9.56
C GLY A 16 40.97 -12.43 -9.97
N CYS A 17 40.12 -13.26 -10.58
CA CYS A 17 38.75 -12.90 -10.92
C CYS A 17 37.92 -12.62 -9.65
N TYR A 18 38.06 -13.42 -8.60
CA TYR A 18 37.39 -13.19 -7.33
C TYR A 18 37.75 -11.83 -6.71
N LEU A 19 39.05 -11.50 -6.67
CA LEU A 19 39.50 -10.20 -6.15
C LEU A 19 39.01 -9.02 -7.00
N LEU A 20 38.96 -9.16 -8.33
CA LEU A 20 38.40 -8.14 -9.21
C LEU A 20 36.91 -7.92 -8.93
N LEU A 21 36.13 -9.00 -8.84
CA LEU A 21 34.70 -8.93 -8.53
C LEU A 21 34.46 -8.34 -7.14
N LEU A 22 35.27 -8.70 -6.15
CA LEU A 22 35.21 -8.12 -4.80
C LEU A 22 35.54 -6.63 -4.82
N GLY A 23 36.57 -6.21 -5.57
CA GLY A 23 36.93 -4.81 -5.73
C GLY A 23 35.82 -3.99 -6.39
N LEU A 24 35.19 -4.53 -7.45
CA LEU A 24 34.04 -3.90 -8.10
C LEU A 24 32.83 -3.82 -7.16
N PHE A 25 32.58 -4.86 -6.36
CA PHE A 25 31.52 -4.86 -5.36
C PHE A 25 31.75 -3.79 -4.29
N VAL A 26 32.97 -3.68 -3.74
CA VAL A 26 33.31 -2.65 -2.75
C VAL A 26 33.18 -1.25 -3.34
N LEU A 27 33.67 -1.02 -4.56
CA LEU A 27 33.55 0.27 -5.24
C LEU A 27 32.08 0.64 -5.49
N ARG A 28 31.24 -0.34 -5.87
CA ARG A 28 29.80 -0.15 -6.01
C ARG A 28 29.16 0.22 -4.67
N GLN A 29 29.47 -0.49 -3.58
CA GLN A 29 28.93 -0.19 -2.25
C GLN A 29 29.36 1.20 -1.76
N ALA A 30 30.63 1.57 -1.94
CA ALA A 30 31.13 2.91 -1.60
C ALA A 30 30.41 4.01 -2.40
N THR A 31 30.16 3.76 -3.69
CA THR A 31 29.40 4.68 -4.55
C THR A 31 27.95 4.84 -4.06
N LEU A 32 27.29 3.73 -3.70
CA LEU A 32 25.94 3.73 -3.14
C LEU A 32 25.87 4.48 -1.80
N GLN A 33 26.80 4.19 -0.88
CA GLN A 33 26.87 4.85 0.43
C GLN A 33 27.15 6.36 0.31
N SER A 34 28.01 6.78 -0.61
CA SER A 34 28.26 8.22 -0.86
C SER A 34 27.03 8.99 -1.33
N ARG A 35 25.94 8.28 -1.66
CA ARG A 35 24.66 8.81 -2.12
C ARG A 35 23.51 8.54 -1.14
N GLY A 36 23.83 8.18 0.10
CA GLY A 36 22.83 7.93 1.14
C GLY A 36 22.13 6.58 1.04
N VAL A 37 22.56 5.66 0.16
CA VAL A 37 21.99 4.30 0.12
C VAL A 37 22.59 3.49 1.27
N HIS A 38 21.76 3.08 2.22
CA HIS A 38 22.18 2.28 3.37
C HIS A 38 22.39 0.82 3.00
N TRP A 39 21.42 0.25 2.30
CA TRP A 39 21.45 -1.13 1.86
C TRP A 39 20.64 -1.32 0.59
N THR A 40 20.93 -2.44 -0.09
CA THR A 40 20.18 -2.90 -1.25
C THR A 40 19.87 -4.38 -1.11
N LYS A 41 18.68 -4.80 -1.55
CA LYS A 41 18.26 -6.20 -1.49
C LYS A 41 17.64 -6.61 -2.82
N GLY A 42 18.24 -7.61 -3.46
CA GLY A 42 17.67 -8.18 -4.68
C GLY A 42 16.67 -9.28 -4.36
N PHE A 43 15.48 -9.19 -4.96
CA PHE A 43 14.47 -10.25 -4.92
C PHE A 43 14.49 -11.14 -6.19
N GLY A 44 15.47 -10.89 -7.07
CA GLY A 44 15.63 -11.57 -8.36
C GLY A 44 14.51 -11.23 -9.33
N ASN A 45 14.33 -12.06 -10.36
CA ASN A 45 13.34 -11.84 -11.42
C ASN A 45 11.87 -11.98 -10.94
N ARG A 46 11.66 -12.21 -9.65
CA ARG A 46 10.31 -12.36 -9.06
C ARG A 46 9.58 -11.01 -9.00
N GLY A 47 10.29 -9.89 -9.07
CA GLY A 47 9.72 -8.56 -8.93
C GLY A 47 9.19 -8.32 -7.51
N ILE A 48 8.88 -7.06 -7.21
CA ILE A 48 8.19 -6.65 -5.99
C ILE A 48 6.85 -6.07 -6.44
N THR A 49 5.75 -6.48 -5.80
CA THR A 49 4.42 -5.90 -6.03
C THR A 49 4.15 -4.78 -5.05
N GLU A 50 4.45 -5.01 -3.77
CA GLU A 50 4.10 -4.10 -2.69
C GLU A 50 5.18 -4.03 -1.60
N LEU A 51 5.24 -2.85 -0.97
CA LEU A 51 6.05 -2.57 0.19
C LEU A 51 5.17 -2.04 1.30
N SER A 52 5.49 -2.43 2.52
CA SER A 52 4.69 -2.12 3.70
C SER A 52 5.57 -1.88 4.94
N LEU A 53 5.42 -0.74 5.63
CA LEU A 53 6.22 -0.43 6.84
C LEU A 53 5.44 -0.90 8.08
N LEU A 54 6.06 -1.80 8.85
CA LEU A 54 5.51 -2.30 10.11
C LEU A 54 5.83 -1.32 11.26
N ASP A 55 5.04 -1.36 12.32
CA ASP A 55 5.18 -0.47 13.48
C ASP A 55 6.53 -0.59 14.19
N ASN A 56 7.16 -1.76 14.14
CA ASN A 56 8.50 -2.00 14.68
C ASN A 56 9.62 -1.47 13.77
N GLY A 57 9.29 -0.80 12.65
CA GLY A 57 10.22 -0.28 11.66
C GLY A 57 10.70 -1.31 10.64
N ASN A 58 10.29 -2.58 10.76
CA ASN A 58 10.57 -3.58 9.75
C ASN A 58 9.77 -3.27 8.47
N LEU A 59 10.30 -3.72 7.35
CA LEU A 59 9.70 -3.59 6.04
C LEU A 59 9.17 -4.95 5.59
N LEU A 60 7.86 -5.06 5.41
CA LEU A 60 7.23 -6.16 4.71
C LEU A 60 7.34 -5.92 3.20
N VAL A 61 7.83 -6.94 2.50
CA VAL A 61 8.03 -6.95 1.05
C VAL A 61 7.25 -8.10 0.45
N GLU A 62 6.44 -7.78 -0.54
CA GLU A 62 5.75 -8.76 -1.37
C GLU A 62 6.46 -8.95 -2.71
N GLY A 63 6.76 -10.21 -3.06
CA GLY A 63 7.16 -10.56 -4.41
C GLY A 63 5.96 -10.92 -5.31
N ASN A 64 6.09 -10.74 -6.64
CA ASN A 64 5.02 -11.14 -7.58
C ASN A 64 4.73 -12.64 -7.58
N ASP A 65 5.57 -13.46 -6.92
CA ASP A 65 5.35 -14.89 -6.73
C ASP A 65 4.57 -15.20 -5.44
N GLY A 66 4.00 -14.18 -4.79
CA GLY A 66 3.29 -14.29 -3.52
C GLY A 66 4.20 -14.49 -2.30
N THR A 67 5.53 -14.49 -2.49
CA THR A 67 6.49 -14.57 -1.37
C THR A 67 6.38 -13.34 -0.49
N LEU A 68 6.32 -13.57 0.81
CA LEU A 68 6.42 -12.53 1.83
C LEU A 68 7.79 -12.56 2.45
N SER A 69 8.40 -11.39 2.58
CA SER A 69 9.66 -11.23 3.30
C SER A 69 9.55 -10.05 4.24
N VAL A 70 9.93 -10.23 5.50
CA VAL A 70 10.09 -9.11 6.43
C VAL A 70 11.57 -8.82 6.57
N LEU A 71 11.94 -7.57 6.31
CA LEU A 71 13.28 -7.05 6.45
C LEU A 71 13.35 -6.14 7.68
N SER A 72 14.39 -6.31 8.50
CA SER A 72 14.75 -5.33 9.53
C SER A 72 15.07 -3.95 8.92
N PRO A 73 15.10 -2.86 9.73
CA PRO A 73 15.52 -1.54 9.27
C PRO A 73 16.93 -1.53 8.64
N GLU A 74 17.79 -2.48 9.02
CA GLU A 74 19.15 -2.68 8.49
C GLU A 74 19.19 -3.53 7.21
N GLY A 75 18.04 -4.02 6.72
CA GLY A 75 17.92 -4.81 5.49
C GLY A 75 18.18 -6.31 5.67
N TRP A 76 18.34 -6.79 6.91
CA TRP A 76 18.43 -8.23 7.20
C TRP A 76 17.07 -8.89 7.06
N LEU A 77 17.03 -10.07 6.47
CA LEU A 77 15.82 -10.89 6.39
C LEU A 77 15.49 -11.42 7.79
N ALA A 78 14.40 -10.94 8.38
CA ALA A 78 13.89 -11.41 9.67
C ALA A 78 13.19 -12.75 9.50
N TRP A 79 12.20 -12.81 8.60
CA TRP A 79 11.54 -14.05 8.22
C TRP A 79 11.06 -13.99 6.76
N LYS A 80 10.75 -15.17 6.22
CA LYS A 80 10.23 -15.34 4.87
C LYS A 80 9.16 -16.42 4.88
N GLN A 81 8.01 -16.13 4.29
CA GLN A 81 6.98 -17.11 3.99
C GLN A 81 6.91 -17.29 2.48
N GLU A 82 7.23 -18.49 2.00
CA GLU A 82 7.08 -18.81 0.59
C GLU A 82 5.61 -19.04 0.27
N GLY A 83 5.13 -18.46 -0.83
CA GLY A 83 3.82 -18.78 -1.38
C GLY A 83 3.83 -20.25 -1.84
N ASN A 84 3.31 -21.16 -1.03
CA ASN A 84 3.26 -22.61 -1.33
C ASN A 84 2.13 -22.99 -2.30
N GLY A 85 1.52 -22.03 -2.98
CA GLY A 85 0.46 -22.31 -3.94
C GLY A 85 1.02 -22.89 -5.25
N PRO A 86 0.39 -23.91 -5.86
CA PRO A 86 0.73 -24.40 -7.21
C PRO A 86 0.48 -23.36 -8.33
N TRP A 87 0.15 -22.13 -7.97
CA TRP A 87 -0.37 -21.09 -8.83
C TRP A 87 0.43 -19.79 -8.69
N GLY A 88 1.73 -19.83 -9.01
CA GLY A 88 2.59 -18.63 -9.16
C GLY A 88 2.16 -17.69 -10.30
N GLN A 89 0.86 -17.53 -10.50
CA GLN A 89 0.19 -16.68 -11.48
C GLN A 89 -0.89 -15.78 -10.86
N TYR A 90 -1.28 -15.98 -9.60
CA TYR A 90 -2.20 -15.06 -8.92
C TYR A 90 -1.37 -14.00 -8.19
N ASN A 91 -1.47 -12.76 -8.67
CA ASN A 91 -0.89 -11.61 -7.99
C ASN A 91 -1.72 -11.38 -6.74
N ASN A 92 -1.15 -11.69 -5.59
CA ASN A 92 -1.65 -11.17 -4.33
C ASN A 92 -1.19 -9.71 -4.22
N SER A 93 -1.83 -8.93 -3.36
CA SER A 93 -1.36 -7.58 -3.02
C SER A 93 -1.45 -7.40 -1.50
N TYR A 94 -0.34 -6.99 -0.89
CA TYR A 94 -0.18 -6.90 0.55
C TYR A 94 0.12 -5.46 1.05
N ARG A 95 -0.86 -4.78 1.66
CA ARG A 95 -0.68 -3.42 2.19
C ARG A 95 -0.72 -3.34 3.73
N CYS A 96 0.29 -2.74 4.33
CA CYS A 96 0.34 -2.38 5.75
C CYS A 96 0.10 -0.90 5.90
N LEU A 97 -0.63 -0.56 6.96
CA LEU A 97 -0.92 0.81 7.32
C LEU A 97 -0.50 1.03 8.81
N PRO A 98 -0.35 2.29 9.28
CA PRO A 98 0.20 2.65 10.60
C PRO A 98 -0.59 2.15 11.84
N GLY A 99 -0.16 1.09 12.52
CA GLY A 99 -0.88 0.51 13.67
C GLY A 99 -0.69 -1.00 13.86
N GLY A 100 0.17 -1.63 13.06
CA GLY A 100 0.65 -2.99 13.26
C GLY A 100 -0.25 -4.09 12.68
N GLY A 101 -1.48 -3.76 12.27
CA GLY A 101 -2.40 -4.68 11.62
C GLY A 101 -2.13 -4.77 10.11
N LEU A 102 -1.67 -5.91 9.60
CA LEU A 102 -1.77 -6.22 8.17
C LEU A 102 -3.11 -6.90 7.92
N LEU A 103 -3.80 -6.52 6.87
CA LEU A 103 -4.95 -7.20 6.32
C LEU A 103 -4.71 -7.39 4.84
N LEU A 104 -5.23 -8.46 4.26
CA LEU A 104 -4.79 -8.88 2.95
C LEU A 104 -5.96 -9.26 2.11
N ILE A 105 -5.75 -9.04 0.83
CA ILE A 105 -6.75 -9.04 -0.21
C ILE A 105 -6.06 -9.62 -1.44
N SER A 106 -6.64 -10.67 -2.01
CA SER A 106 -6.09 -11.32 -3.21
C SER A 106 -7.09 -11.19 -4.34
N GLU A 107 -6.76 -10.41 -5.36
CA GLU A 107 -7.22 -10.55 -6.75
C GLU A 107 -6.21 -9.90 -7.71
N SER A 108 -6.44 -10.12 -9.02
CA SER A 108 -5.84 -9.41 -10.14
C SER A 108 -5.90 -7.87 -10.10
N GLN A 109 -6.60 -7.25 -9.14
CA GLN A 109 -6.60 -5.82 -8.88
C GLN A 109 -6.65 -5.56 -7.37
N PRO A 110 -5.65 -4.88 -6.77
CA PRO A 110 -5.73 -4.50 -5.36
C PRO A 110 -6.82 -3.45 -5.16
N GLN A 111 -7.81 -3.76 -4.32
CA GLN A 111 -8.70 -2.79 -3.70
C GLN A 111 -8.48 -2.78 -2.19
N GLN A 112 -8.76 -1.65 -1.57
CA GLN A 112 -8.07 -1.12 -0.40
C GLN A 112 -8.01 -2.05 0.83
N VAL A 113 -6.93 -1.91 1.61
CA VAL A 113 -6.69 -2.62 2.86
C VAL A 113 -6.76 -1.67 4.05
N GLN A 114 -7.19 -2.17 5.21
CA GLN A 114 -7.34 -1.38 6.43
C GLN A 114 -6.68 -1.97 7.71
N MET A 115 -6.30 -1.07 8.61
CA MET A 115 -5.66 -1.33 9.91
C MET A 115 -6.58 -1.74 11.04
N GLY A 116 -6.05 -2.65 11.86
CA GLY A 116 -6.35 -2.72 13.29
C GLY A 116 -5.10 -2.50 14.16
N GLY A 117 -5.26 -1.90 15.34
CA GLY A 117 -4.18 -1.39 16.22
C GLY A 117 -3.32 -2.42 16.98
N ALA A 118 -3.12 -3.63 16.45
CA ALA A 118 -2.20 -4.62 17.02
C ALA A 118 -1.35 -5.26 15.92
N ALA A 119 -0.12 -5.67 16.27
CA ALA A 119 0.95 -6.22 15.41
C ALA A 119 0.63 -7.57 14.72
N ASN A 120 -0.60 -7.77 14.27
CA ASN A 120 -1.11 -8.99 13.66
C ASN A 120 -1.29 -8.81 12.16
N ILE A 121 -1.00 -9.85 11.39
CA ILE A 121 -0.92 -9.82 9.93
C ILE A 121 -1.90 -10.85 9.34
N THR A 122 -2.92 -10.43 8.60
CA THR A 122 -4.07 -11.26 8.21
C THR A 122 -4.13 -11.48 6.69
N PHE A 123 -3.89 -12.69 6.18
CA PHE A 123 -3.91 -13.12 4.76
C PHE A 123 -5.28 -13.51 4.27
N THR A 124 -5.64 -13.15 3.04
CA THR A 124 -6.75 -13.77 2.30
C THR A 124 -6.33 -14.09 0.88
N GLY A 125 -6.92 -15.13 0.28
CA GLY A 125 -6.61 -15.60 -1.07
C GLY A 125 -7.87 -15.67 -1.94
N SER A 126 -7.85 -15.13 -3.17
CA SER A 126 -8.92 -15.38 -4.13
C SER A 126 -9.00 -16.88 -4.43
N GLY A 127 -10.22 -17.42 -4.39
CA GLY A 127 -10.47 -18.84 -4.62
C GLY A 127 -10.04 -19.78 -3.47
N HIS A 128 -9.48 -19.24 -2.38
CA HIS A 128 -9.17 -19.99 -1.18
C HIS A 128 -9.76 -19.26 0.03
N PRO A 129 -10.80 -19.81 0.68
CA PRO A 129 -11.51 -19.09 1.73
C PRO A 129 -10.64 -18.89 2.98
N GLU A 130 -9.44 -19.46 3.08
CA GLU A 130 -8.67 -19.36 4.32
C GLU A 130 -8.13 -17.95 4.56
N ILE A 131 -8.40 -17.46 5.76
CA ILE A 131 -7.85 -16.25 6.33
C ILE A 131 -6.76 -16.64 7.32
N LEU A 132 -5.50 -16.28 7.06
CA LEU A 132 -4.37 -16.62 7.94
C LEU A 132 -4.03 -15.40 8.79
N ARG A 133 -3.95 -15.48 10.12
CA ARG A 133 -3.40 -14.42 10.97
C ARG A 133 -1.99 -14.82 11.41
N LEU A 134 -1.01 -13.95 11.28
CA LEU A 134 0.37 -14.09 11.74
C LEU A 134 0.68 -12.96 12.76
N ASP A 135 1.69 -13.13 13.60
CA ASP A 135 2.29 -12.00 14.33
C ASP A 135 3.39 -11.30 13.50
N ALA A 136 3.95 -10.22 14.04
CA ALA A 136 5.06 -9.50 13.41
C ALA A 136 6.32 -10.36 13.18
N ASP A 137 6.48 -11.47 13.91
CA ASP A 137 7.56 -12.43 13.74
C ASP A 137 7.23 -13.52 12.71
N GLY A 138 6.05 -13.45 12.08
CA GLY A 138 5.61 -14.37 11.04
C GLY A 138 5.04 -15.68 11.57
N ARG A 139 4.79 -15.80 12.87
CA ARG A 139 4.19 -16.99 13.46
C ARG A 139 2.68 -16.97 13.27
N GLU A 140 2.12 -18.09 12.84
CA GLU A 140 0.67 -18.29 12.72
C GLU A 140 -0.03 -18.17 14.08
N LEU A 141 -0.92 -17.18 14.17
CA LEU A 141 -1.83 -16.93 15.29
C LEU A 141 -3.16 -17.66 15.10
N ALA A 142 -3.72 -17.62 13.89
CA ALA A 142 -4.98 -18.27 13.55
C ALA A 142 -5.07 -18.60 12.06
N ARG A 143 -5.89 -19.59 11.72
CA ARG A 143 -6.29 -19.90 10.34
C ARG A 143 -7.80 -20.11 10.34
N ILE A 144 -8.51 -19.21 9.69
CA ILE A 144 -9.96 -19.06 9.75
C ILE A 144 -10.51 -19.45 8.39
N ASN A 145 -11.43 -20.41 8.33
CA ASN A 145 -12.16 -20.72 7.11
C ASN A 145 -13.60 -20.19 7.27
N PRO A 146 -13.96 -19.06 6.65
CA PRO A 146 -15.28 -18.43 6.74
C PRO A 146 -16.39 -19.31 6.19
N GLY A 147 -16.08 -20.36 5.42
CA GLY A 147 -17.06 -21.25 4.83
C GLY A 147 -17.82 -20.66 3.62
N PHE A 148 -17.42 -19.48 3.16
CA PHE A 148 -17.92 -18.85 1.94
C PHE A 148 -16.78 -18.28 1.08
N VAL A 149 -17.06 -18.07 -0.19
CA VAL A 149 -16.18 -17.33 -1.10
C VAL A 149 -16.43 -15.85 -0.87
N PHE A 150 -15.35 -15.10 -0.69
CA PHE A 150 -15.42 -13.67 -0.54
C PHE A 150 -14.55 -12.99 -1.59
N ASP A 151 -14.99 -11.79 -1.96
CA ASP A 151 -14.29 -10.95 -2.93
C ASP A 151 -13.17 -10.20 -2.22
N THR A 152 -12.53 -9.29 -2.93
CA THR A 152 -11.32 -8.63 -2.46
C THR A 152 -11.48 -7.86 -1.17
N ASN A 153 -12.64 -7.27 -0.88
CA ASN A 153 -12.69 -6.28 0.18
C ASN A 153 -12.79 -6.93 1.56
N VAL A 154 -11.74 -6.71 2.36
CA VAL A 154 -11.69 -7.13 3.75
C VAL A 154 -11.44 -5.89 4.61
N GLY A 155 -12.19 -5.76 5.70
CA GLY A 155 -11.98 -4.78 6.76
C GLY A 155 -11.65 -5.48 8.08
N LEU A 156 -10.59 -5.03 8.77
CA LEU A 156 -10.26 -5.46 10.14
C LEU A 156 -10.70 -4.43 11.17
N LEU A 157 -11.58 -4.83 12.08
CA LEU A 157 -11.83 -3.99 13.25
C LEU A 157 -10.55 -3.95 14.10
N PRO A 158 -10.23 -2.80 14.71
CA PRO A 158 -9.02 -2.69 15.51
C PRO A 158 -9.01 -3.70 16.67
N THR A 159 -7.90 -4.46 16.75
CA THR A 159 -7.48 -5.34 17.84
C THR A 159 -8.42 -6.51 18.16
N ASP A 160 -8.03 -7.74 17.76
CA ASP A 160 -8.68 -9.04 18.06
C ASP A 160 -10.20 -9.12 17.82
N GLY A 161 -10.78 -8.08 17.21
CA GLY A 161 -12.19 -7.98 16.91
C GLY A 161 -12.60 -8.88 15.74
N PRO A 162 -13.91 -8.88 15.46
CA PRO A 162 -14.42 -9.65 14.35
C PRO A 162 -13.94 -9.07 13.01
N LEU A 163 -13.86 -9.95 12.03
CA LEU A 163 -13.50 -9.65 10.65
C LEU A 163 -14.75 -9.24 9.89
N ILE A 164 -14.69 -8.16 9.12
CA ILE A 164 -15.77 -7.78 8.20
C ILE A 164 -15.28 -8.06 6.78
N LEU A 165 -15.95 -8.96 6.08
CA LEU A 165 -15.59 -9.43 4.74
C LEU A 165 -16.71 -9.06 3.77
N GLU A 166 -16.38 -8.64 2.56
CA GLU A 166 -17.36 -8.57 1.46
C GLU A 166 -17.37 -9.90 0.71
N ASP A 167 -18.51 -10.59 0.69
CA ASP A 167 -18.61 -11.88 0.00
C ASP A 167 -18.77 -11.73 -1.52
N ALA A 168 -18.71 -12.85 -2.27
CA ALA A 168 -18.88 -12.83 -3.73
C ALA A 168 -20.31 -12.49 -4.22
N ASN A 169 -21.22 -12.13 -3.32
CA ASN A 169 -22.56 -11.63 -3.61
C ASN A 169 -22.74 -10.19 -3.12
N ASP A 170 -21.65 -9.46 -2.87
CA ASP A 170 -21.63 -8.08 -2.37
C ASP A 170 -22.22 -7.94 -0.96
N GLU A 171 -22.28 -9.02 -0.18
CA GLU A 171 -22.73 -8.97 1.21
C GLU A 171 -21.56 -8.74 2.16
N LEU A 172 -21.66 -7.72 3.02
CA LEU A 172 -20.77 -7.59 4.16
C LEU A 172 -21.11 -8.65 5.19
N ARG A 173 -20.11 -9.41 5.64
CA ARG A 173 -20.22 -10.47 6.63
C ARG A 173 -19.25 -10.22 7.75
N CYS A 174 -19.74 -10.22 8.97
CA CYS A 174 -18.92 -10.12 10.16
C CYS A 174 -18.75 -11.49 10.78
N ILE A 175 -17.50 -11.92 10.97
CA ILE A 175 -17.17 -13.23 11.55
C ILE A 175 -16.22 -13.07 12.74
N ASP A 176 -16.30 -13.95 13.72
CA ASP A 176 -15.32 -14.00 14.82
C ASP A 176 -14.01 -14.73 14.44
N ASP A 177 -13.10 -14.87 15.39
CA ASP A 177 -11.83 -15.57 15.22
C ASP A 177 -11.96 -17.10 15.10
N GLN A 178 -13.17 -17.65 15.32
CA GLN A 178 -13.52 -19.05 15.04
C GLN A 178 -14.37 -19.21 13.77
N ALA A 179 -14.39 -18.19 12.91
CA ALA A 179 -15.14 -18.17 11.66
C ALA A 179 -16.68 -18.27 11.84
N GLN A 180 -17.21 -17.99 13.03
CA GLN A 180 -18.66 -17.96 13.22
C GLN A 180 -19.21 -16.64 12.69
N LEU A 181 -20.27 -16.72 11.89
CA LEU A 181 -21.00 -15.56 11.40
C LEU A 181 -21.70 -14.85 12.56
N LEU A 182 -21.29 -13.60 12.84
CA LEU A 182 -21.90 -12.72 13.83
C LEU A 182 -23.09 -11.96 13.24
N TRP A 183 -22.91 -11.40 12.04
CA TRP A 183 -23.95 -10.76 11.25
C TRP A 183 -23.58 -10.72 9.77
N HIS A 184 -24.56 -10.45 8.90
CA HIS A 184 -24.32 -10.08 7.51
C HIS A 184 -25.29 -8.98 7.10
N SER A 185 -24.91 -8.13 6.14
CA SER A 185 -25.73 -7.00 5.66
C SER A 185 -26.93 -7.43 4.82
N GLY A 186 -27.19 -8.74 4.69
CA GLY A 186 -28.23 -9.33 3.86
C GLY A 186 -29.61 -8.73 4.13
N ASN A 187 -30.01 -7.80 3.27
CA ASN A 187 -31.33 -7.20 3.29
C ASN A 187 -32.30 -8.13 2.53
N PRO A 188 -33.46 -8.52 3.09
CA PRO A 188 -34.44 -9.35 2.39
C PRO A 188 -35.17 -8.66 1.21
N GLY A 189 -34.59 -7.64 0.58
CA GLY A 189 -35.23 -6.89 -0.51
C GLY A 189 -34.36 -5.92 -1.33
N GLY A 190 -33.05 -5.86 -1.12
CA GLY A 190 -32.16 -5.02 -1.94
C GLY A 190 -30.70 -5.38 -1.72
N SER A 191 -30.04 -5.88 -2.76
CA SER A 191 -28.59 -6.04 -2.76
C SER A 191 -27.96 -4.66 -2.57
N TYR A 192 -27.13 -4.51 -1.54
CA TYR A 192 -26.14 -3.45 -1.57
C TYR A 192 -25.17 -3.87 -2.67
N GLN A 193 -25.25 -3.26 -3.86
CA GLN A 193 -24.16 -3.40 -4.83
C GLN A 193 -23.00 -2.59 -4.27
N LEU A 194 -22.17 -3.27 -3.48
CA LEU A 194 -20.97 -2.73 -2.88
C LEU A 194 -19.74 -3.03 -3.77
N SER A 195 -19.87 -3.96 -4.72
CA SER A 195 -18.80 -4.33 -5.65
C SER A 195 -19.03 -3.77 -7.06
N GLY A 196 -18.19 -2.80 -7.36
CA GLY A 196 -17.60 -2.65 -8.68
C GLY A 196 -16.09 -2.71 -8.52
N PRO A 197 -15.35 -2.77 -9.63
CA PRO A 197 -13.93 -2.52 -9.58
C PRO A 197 -13.74 -1.11 -8.97
N GLY A 198 -13.40 -0.98 -7.69
CA GLY A 198 -13.22 0.29 -6.98
C GLY A 198 -13.82 0.41 -5.59
N GLY A 199 -14.67 -0.54 -5.17
CA GLY A 199 -15.26 -0.54 -3.83
C GLY A 199 -14.20 -0.49 -2.72
N GLY A 200 -14.37 0.42 -1.75
CA GLY A 200 -13.49 0.52 -0.59
C GLY A 200 -14.23 0.18 0.69
N LEU A 201 -13.77 -0.84 1.43
CA LEU A 201 -14.25 -1.12 2.79
C LEU A 201 -13.32 -0.45 3.81
N LEU A 202 -13.89 0.42 4.64
CA LEU A 202 -13.17 1.16 5.68
C LEU A 202 -13.99 1.24 6.97
N LEU A 203 -13.44 0.70 8.03
CA LEU A 203 -13.92 0.68 9.39
C LEU A 203 -13.59 1.97 10.14
N LEU A 204 -14.57 2.47 10.86
CA LEU A 204 -14.47 3.63 11.74
C LEU A 204 -14.88 3.18 13.13
N ASP A 205 -13.91 2.98 14.02
CA ASP A 205 -14.11 2.38 15.35
C ASP A 205 -14.79 1.00 15.27
N SER A 206 -16.09 0.93 15.60
CA SER A 206 -16.93 -0.26 15.51
C SER A 206 -17.79 -0.31 14.25
N ASN A 207 -17.71 0.70 13.39
CA ASN A 207 -18.59 0.86 12.23
C ASN A 207 -17.85 0.48 10.94
N ALA A 208 -18.59 0.13 9.89
CA ALA A 208 -18.05 -0.16 8.56
C ALA A 208 -18.57 0.81 7.53
N ILE A 209 -17.68 1.34 6.69
CA ILE A 209 -17.99 2.18 5.56
C ILE A 209 -17.70 1.38 4.30
N SER A 210 -18.67 1.27 3.40
CA SER A 210 -18.46 0.67 2.08
C SER A 210 -19.07 1.56 1.00
N GLY A 211 -18.52 1.54 -0.21
CA GLY A 211 -19.18 2.18 -1.32
C GLY A 211 -18.59 2.00 -2.70
N GLU A 212 -19.49 1.98 -3.69
CA GLU A 212 -19.22 2.02 -5.13
C GLU A 212 -20.05 3.14 -5.78
N ALA A 213 -21.37 2.99 -5.85
CA ALA A 213 -22.29 4.03 -6.31
C ALA A 213 -22.78 4.93 -5.16
N ASP A 214 -22.92 4.34 -3.98
CA ASP A 214 -23.32 4.99 -2.74
C ASP A 214 -22.27 4.70 -1.66
N LEU A 215 -22.09 5.61 -0.72
CA LEU A 215 -21.34 5.37 0.51
C LEU A 215 -22.33 5.03 1.62
N ALA A 216 -22.13 3.91 2.31
CA ALA A 216 -22.95 3.50 3.44
C ALA A 216 -22.11 3.31 4.70
N LEU A 217 -22.63 3.72 5.85
CA LEU A 217 -22.07 3.42 7.17
C LEU A 217 -22.96 2.39 7.87
N LEU A 218 -22.35 1.30 8.34
CA LEU A 218 -22.97 0.25 9.13
C LEU A 218 -22.41 0.30 10.55
N ASP A 219 -23.22 0.01 11.55
CA ASP A 219 -22.74 -0.16 12.93
C ASP A 219 -22.05 -1.52 13.13
N GLY A 220 -21.55 -1.77 14.35
CA GLY A 220 -20.89 -3.03 14.69
C GLY A 220 -21.80 -4.26 14.69
N GLY A 221 -23.11 -4.09 14.51
CA GLY A 221 -24.09 -5.15 14.29
C GLY A 221 -24.51 -5.29 12.82
N GLY A 222 -23.91 -4.54 11.90
CA GLY A 222 -24.25 -4.54 10.48
C GLY A 222 -25.51 -3.75 10.15
N VAL A 223 -26.02 -2.93 11.08
CA VAL A 223 -27.18 -2.07 10.82
C VAL A 223 -26.73 -0.82 10.09
N GLN A 224 -27.31 -0.56 8.92
CA GLN A 224 -27.06 0.68 8.19
C GLN A 224 -27.52 1.89 9.02
N LEU A 225 -26.56 2.76 9.36
CA LEU A 225 -26.78 4.02 10.04
C LEU A 225 -27.18 5.12 9.05
N TRP A 226 -26.51 5.18 7.89
CA TRP A 226 -26.83 6.08 6.80
C TRP A 226 -26.29 5.58 5.46
N GLN A 227 -26.79 6.17 4.38
CA GLN A 227 -26.32 5.94 3.01
C GLN A 227 -26.42 7.25 2.22
N GLN A 228 -25.41 7.52 1.41
CA GLN A 228 -25.30 8.73 0.61
C GLN A 228 -24.92 8.38 -0.83
N ALA A 229 -25.72 8.85 -1.78
CA ALA A 229 -25.40 8.72 -3.19
C ALA A 229 -24.17 9.55 -3.58
N LEU A 230 -23.25 8.96 -4.34
CA LEU A 230 -22.02 9.60 -4.75
C LEU A 230 -22.15 10.20 -6.15
N PRO A 231 -21.89 11.51 -6.32
CA PRO A 231 -21.89 12.12 -7.65
C PRO A 231 -20.83 11.47 -8.56
N GLY A 232 -21.29 10.77 -9.60
CA GLY A 232 -20.42 10.11 -10.57
C GLY A 232 -19.84 8.76 -10.11
N GLY A 233 -20.25 8.26 -8.93
CA GLY A 233 -19.70 7.05 -8.33
C GLY A 233 -18.51 7.32 -7.41
N PHE A 234 -17.81 6.26 -7.01
CA PHE A 234 -16.69 6.31 -6.08
C PHE A 234 -15.35 6.28 -6.84
N GLY A 235 -14.51 7.29 -6.63
CA GLY A 235 -13.24 7.44 -7.35
C GLY A 235 -12.02 6.77 -6.70
N SER A 236 -12.13 6.32 -5.43
CA SER A 236 -11.05 5.78 -4.59
C SER A 236 -9.86 6.77 -4.39
N PRO A 237 -9.12 6.76 -3.25
CA PRO A 237 -9.29 5.99 -2.02
C PRO A 237 -10.26 6.61 -1.00
N LEU A 238 -10.89 5.77 -0.15
CA LEU A 238 -11.57 6.18 1.08
C LEU A 238 -10.54 6.34 2.22
N MET A 239 -10.69 7.36 3.06
CA MET A 239 -9.88 7.55 4.27
C MET A 239 -10.74 8.01 5.45
N VAL A 240 -10.29 7.66 6.65
CA VAL A 240 -10.92 8.05 7.92
C VAL A 240 -9.89 8.79 8.76
N ALA A 241 -10.30 9.93 9.31
CA ALA A 241 -9.48 10.83 10.10
C ALA A 241 -10.27 11.34 11.30
N GLY A 242 -10.25 10.59 12.40
CA GLY A 242 -11.16 10.86 13.52
C GLY A 242 -12.60 10.62 13.07
N ASP A 243 -13.47 11.64 13.18
CA ASP A 243 -14.88 11.57 12.77
C ASP A 243 -15.12 12.05 11.32
N ALA A 244 -14.05 12.30 10.57
CA ALA A 244 -14.10 12.72 9.18
C ALA A 244 -13.86 11.53 8.23
N ILE A 245 -14.65 11.46 7.17
CA ILE A 245 -14.54 10.48 6.09
C ILE A 245 -14.18 11.23 4.81
N LEU A 246 -13.01 10.95 4.25
CA LEU A 246 -12.47 11.61 3.08
C LEU A 246 -12.50 10.68 1.87
N TYR A 247 -12.91 11.19 0.71
CA TYR A 247 -12.88 10.42 -0.54
C TYR A 247 -12.79 11.32 -1.78
N ILE A 248 -12.41 10.74 -2.91
CA ILE A 248 -12.56 11.35 -4.24
C ILE A 248 -13.85 10.84 -4.85
N ASP A 249 -14.74 11.75 -5.25
CA ASP A 249 -15.96 11.37 -5.96
C ASP A 249 -15.70 11.08 -7.45
N GLY A 250 -16.70 10.51 -8.11
CA GLY A 250 -16.68 10.21 -9.53
C GLY A 250 -16.82 11.43 -10.44
N VAL A 251 -16.51 12.63 -9.96
CA VAL A 251 -16.24 13.80 -10.81
C VAL A 251 -14.89 14.43 -10.49
N GLY A 252 -14.10 13.83 -9.59
CA GLY A 252 -12.76 14.27 -9.26
C GLY A 252 -12.64 15.28 -8.14
N SER A 253 -13.68 15.44 -7.32
CA SER A 253 -13.70 16.34 -6.17
C SER A 253 -13.26 15.58 -4.93
N LEU A 254 -12.41 16.20 -4.11
CA LEU A 254 -12.15 15.72 -2.75
C LEU A 254 -13.33 16.13 -1.86
N ARG A 255 -13.92 15.18 -1.16
CA ARG A 255 -15.03 15.43 -0.23
C ARG A 255 -14.68 14.97 1.17
N CYS A 256 -15.29 15.63 2.15
CA CYS A 256 -15.27 15.22 3.55
C CYS A 256 -16.69 15.12 4.08
N LEU A 257 -17.01 13.97 4.66
CA LEU A 257 -18.23 13.76 5.43
C LEU A 257 -17.90 13.71 6.91
N GLY A 258 -18.88 13.99 7.75
CA GLY A 258 -18.84 13.56 9.14
C GLY A 258 -19.23 12.10 9.29
N ALA A 259 -19.00 11.54 10.48
CA ALA A 259 -19.50 10.22 10.87
C ALA A 259 -21.03 10.10 10.83
N ASP A 260 -21.74 11.23 10.77
CA ASP A 260 -23.20 11.32 10.58
C ASP A 260 -23.64 11.25 9.10
N GLY A 261 -22.69 11.16 8.16
CA GLY A 261 -22.95 11.11 6.72
C GLY A 261 -23.24 12.48 6.09
N ASN A 262 -23.16 13.57 6.85
CA ASN A 262 -23.34 14.90 6.28
C ASN A 262 -22.03 15.43 5.69
N GLU A 263 -22.11 16.07 4.53
CA GLU A 263 -20.96 16.75 3.92
C GLU A 263 -20.53 17.94 4.78
N ARG A 264 -19.25 17.92 5.19
CA ARG A 264 -18.59 19.03 5.90
C ARG A 264 -18.08 20.06 4.91
N TRP A 265 -17.39 19.58 3.89
CA TRP A 265 -16.80 20.42 2.85
C TRP A 265 -16.51 19.62 1.59
N ARG A 266 -16.29 20.37 0.52
CA ARG A 266 -15.88 19.89 -0.80
C ARG A 266 -14.74 20.76 -1.30
N HIS A 267 -13.73 20.12 -1.89
CA HIS A 267 -12.62 20.77 -2.56
C HIS A 267 -12.54 20.32 -4.02
N ASP A 268 -12.69 21.27 -4.93
CA ASP A 268 -12.58 21.06 -6.37
C ASP A 268 -11.17 21.51 -6.82
N PRO A 269 -10.23 20.57 -7.05
CA PRO A 269 -8.92 20.94 -7.54
C PRO A 269 -9.01 21.61 -8.93
N PRO A 270 -8.04 22.48 -9.29
CA PRO A 270 -8.06 23.20 -10.57
C PRO A 270 -8.19 22.30 -11.81
N ARG A 271 -7.73 21.06 -11.67
CA ARG A 271 -7.95 19.97 -12.63
C ARG A 271 -8.74 18.89 -11.88
N PRO A 272 -9.90 18.44 -12.40
CA PRO A 272 -10.64 17.35 -11.78
C PRO A 272 -9.72 16.16 -11.55
N LEU A 273 -9.77 15.55 -10.37
CA LEU A 273 -9.13 14.26 -10.16
C LEU A 273 -9.82 13.24 -11.10
N PRO A 274 -9.10 12.29 -11.69
CA PRO A 274 -9.65 11.37 -12.65
C PRO A 274 -10.37 10.33 -11.83
N VAL A 275 -11.61 10.11 -12.18
CA VAL A 275 -12.32 8.95 -11.68
C VAL A 275 -11.61 7.77 -12.27
N GLN A 276 -11.05 6.91 -11.42
CA GLN A 276 -10.43 5.70 -11.90
C GLN A 276 -11.57 4.84 -12.47
N ASP A 277 -11.67 4.77 -13.80
CA ASP A 277 -12.55 3.81 -14.47
C ASP A 277 -11.83 2.45 -14.35
N ILE A 278 -11.94 1.82 -13.19
CA ILE A 278 -11.23 0.57 -12.85
C ILE A 278 -11.81 -0.61 -13.68
N GLY A 279 -12.94 -0.38 -14.36
CA GLY A 279 -13.51 -1.29 -15.35
C GLY A 279 -12.56 -1.53 -16.54
N THR A 280 -12.02 -2.74 -16.65
CA THR A 280 -11.48 -3.36 -17.88
C THR A 280 -10.11 -2.91 -18.43
N LEU A 281 -9.11 -2.65 -17.58
CA LEU A 281 -7.71 -2.82 -18.02
C LEU A 281 -7.28 -4.28 -17.86
N GLN A 282 -7.57 -5.10 -18.88
CA GLN A 282 -6.98 -6.44 -19.03
C GLN A 282 -5.45 -6.36 -19.10
N TYR A 283 -4.83 -7.10 -18.20
CA TYR A 283 -3.39 -7.34 -18.03
C TYR A 283 -2.56 -7.43 -19.33
N ARG A 284 -1.65 -6.46 -19.50
CA ARG A 284 -0.31 -6.65 -20.11
C ARG A 284 0.72 -5.71 -19.47
N GLY A 285 1.01 -5.90 -18.19
CA GLY A 285 2.23 -5.36 -17.57
C GLY A 285 2.35 -3.83 -17.42
N TYR A 286 1.26 -3.08 -17.59
CA TYR A 286 1.19 -1.65 -17.29
C TYR A 286 0.42 -1.46 -15.98
N TRP A 287 1.04 -0.77 -15.02
CA TRP A 287 0.47 -0.49 -13.71
C TRP A 287 -0.53 0.64 -13.81
N VAL A 288 -1.60 0.54 -13.04
CA VAL A 288 -2.62 1.59 -12.90
C VAL A 288 -1.94 2.89 -12.53
N ASP A 289 -2.29 3.97 -13.23
CA ASP A 289 -1.82 5.33 -12.96
C ASP A 289 -2.25 5.76 -11.56
N ILE A 290 -1.41 5.45 -10.56
CA ILE A 290 -1.45 6.02 -9.20
C ILE A 290 -1.01 7.49 -9.21
N ASN A 291 -1.26 8.19 -10.32
CA ASN A 291 -0.80 9.56 -10.52
C ASN A 291 -1.52 10.48 -9.52
N ARG A 292 -2.71 10.13 -9.02
CA ARG A 292 -3.52 11.02 -8.19
C ARG A 292 -3.90 10.36 -6.87
N TYR A 293 -3.66 11.07 -5.79
CA TYR A 293 -3.39 10.48 -4.48
C TYR A 293 -3.89 11.41 -3.38
N ILE A 294 -4.61 10.84 -2.40
CA ILE A 294 -4.87 11.48 -1.12
C ILE A 294 -3.95 10.82 -0.09
N GLU A 295 -3.47 11.57 0.89
CA GLU A 295 -2.83 11.02 2.09
C GLU A 295 -3.32 11.78 3.33
N LEU A 296 -3.69 11.02 4.36
CA LEU A 296 -3.90 11.61 5.68
C LEU A 296 -2.54 11.86 6.33
N LEU A 297 -2.33 13.12 6.64
CA LEU A 297 -1.09 13.66 7.15
C LEU A 297 -1.18 13.82 8.68
N PRO A 298 -0.07 13.66 9.46
CA PRO A 298 -0.02 14.11 10.84
C PRO A 298 -0.61 15.51 11.05
N GLU A 299 -1.10 15.77 12.27
CA GLU A 299 -1.79 17.03 12.63
C GLU A 299 -3.11 17.26 11.86
N GLN A 300 -3.77 16.18 11.43
CA GLN A 300 -5.07 16.26 10.74
C GLN A 300 -5.01 17.15 9.49
N ARG A 301 -4.02 16.88 8.62
CA ARG A 301 -3.94 17.51 7.30
C ARG A 301 -4.27 16.50 6.22
N VAL A 302 -4.58 16.98 5.03
CA VAL A 302 -4.88 16.14 3.87
C VAL A 302 -3.98 16.59 2.73
N LEU A 303 -3.13 15.68 2.23
CA LEU A 303 -2.40 15.93 1.00
C LEU A 303 -3.22 15.43 -0.17
N VAL A 304 -3.33 16.21 -1.22
CA VAL A 304 -3.94 15.82 -2.49
C VAL A 304 -2.99 16.11 -3.64
N SER A 305 -2.88 15.18 -4.58
CA SER A 305 -2.13 15.40 -5.82
C SER A 305 -2.96 15.16 -7.07
N ASP A 306 -2.75 16.02 -8.07
CA ASP A 306 -3.30 15.90 -9.41
C ASP A 306 -2.40 15.09 -10.38
N GLY A 307 -1.30 14.51 -9.91
CA GLY A 307 -0.45 13.63 -10.73
C GLY A 307 0.26 14.26 -11.90
N GLU A 308 0.02 15.54 -12.11
CA GLU A 308 0.65 16.40 -13.09
C GLU A 308 1.52 17.44 -12.38
N GLY A 309 1.94 17.13 -11.16
CA GLY A 309 2.85 17.93 -10.34
C GLY A 309 2.17 18.88 -9.36
N LEU A 310 0.85 19.09 -9.42
CA LEU A 310 0.16 19.88 -8.38
C LEU A 310 0.03 19.03 -7.11
N VAL A 311 0.46 19.62 -6.00
CA VAL A 311 0.31 19.09 -4.65
C VAL A 311 -0.36 20.15 -3.80
N GLN A 312 -1.47 19.80 -3.19
CA GLN A 312 -2.23 20.66 -2.29
C GLN A 312 -2.24 20.04 -0.90
N ILE A 313 -2.09 20.88 0.12
CA ILE A 313 -2.22 20.49 1.51
C ILE A 313 -3.41 21.25 2.07
N LEU A 314 -4.39 20.50 2.56
CA LEU A 314 -5.59 21.01 3.19
C LEU A 314 -5.56 20.72 4.69
N SER A 315 -6.26 21.53 5.48
CA SER A 315 -6.65 21.14 6.84
C SER A 315 -7.76 20.10 6.77
N LEU A 316 -8.02 19.39 7.87
CA LEU A 316 -9.18 18.50 7.96
C LEU A 316 -10.52 19.24 7.88
N ASP A 317 -10.51 20.56 8.08
CA ASP A 317 -11.67 21.45 7.87
C ASP A 317 -11.82 21.92 6.40
N GLY A 318 -10.94 21.46 5.51
CA GLY A 318 -11.01 21.75 4.07
C GLY A 318 -10.35 23.06 3.65
N GLU A 319 -9.65 23.76 4.56
CA GLU A 319 -8.93 24.97 4.22
C GLU A 319 -7.66 24.63 3.45
N LEU A 320 -7.47 25.26 2.29
CA LEU A 320 -6.22 25.14 1.53
C LEU A 320 -5.08 25.83 2.29
N LEU A 321 -4.22 25.04 2.93
CA LEU A 321 -3.05 25.52 3.66
C LEU A 321 -1.90 25.83 2.73
N ASN A 322 -1.75 25.04 1.67
CA ASN A 322 -0.65 25.17 0.74
C ASN A 322 -0.96 24.57 -0.63
N SER A 323 -0.32 25.10 -1.67
CA SER A 323 -0.44 24.62 -3.04
C SER A 323 0.88 24.81 -3.77
N VAL A 324 1.42 23.72 -4.27
CA VAL A 324 2.73 23.66 -4.91
C VAL A 324 2.61 23.02 -6.27
N ASN A 325 3.23 23.64 -7.28
CA ASN A 325 3.39 23.03 -8.59
C ASN A 325 4.83 22.52 -8.72
N LEU A 326 5.01 21.21 -8.58
CA LEU A 326 6.30 20.56 -8.67
C LEU A 326 6.72 20.44 -10.15
N PRO A 327 7.97 20.80 -10.51
CA PRO A 327 8.46 20.79 -11.90
C PRO A 327 8.80 19.37 -12.37
N LEU A 328 7.83 18.47 -12.24
CA LEU A 328 8.01 17.05 -12.43
C LEU A 328 7.57 16.61 -13.84
N ALA A 329 8.13 15.49 -14.30
CA ALA A 329 7.66 14.83 -15.51
C ALA A 329 6.32 14.13 -15.24
N ALA A 330 5.63 13.66 -16.27
CA ALA A 330 4.50 12.74 -16.10
C ALA A 330 4.92 11.49 -15.29
N ASP A 331 3.96 10.80 -14.69
CA ASP A 331 4.12 9.56 -13.92
C ASP A 331 4.90 9.71 -12.61
N ILE A 332 4.33 10.52 -11.71
CA ILE A 332 4.89 10.78 -10.39
C ILE A 332 4.19 9.89 -9.36
N ARG A 333 4.99 9.37 -8.42
CA ARG A 333 4.52 8.84 -7.14
C ARG A 333 4.98 9.79 -6.05
N LEU A 334 4.06 10.25 -5.21
CA LEU A 334 4.37 11.15 -4.12
C LEU A 334 4.25 10.42 -2.79
N SER A 335 5.09 10.83 -1.85
CA SER A 335 4.95 10.51 -0.43
C SER A 335 5.46 11.69 0.38
N VAL A 336 4.97 11.84 1.61
CA VAL A 336 5.14 13.08 2.37
C VAL A 336 5.77 12.79 3.73
N ASP A 337 6.94 13.36 4.00
CA ASP A 337 7.57 13.32 5.32
C ASP A 337 7.23 14.59 6.08
N LEU A 338 6.07 14.58 6.75
CA LEU A 338 5.64 15.75 7.51
C LEU A 338 6.40 16.00 8.79
N ALA A 339 6.98 14.97 9.41
CA ALA A 339 7.81 15.16 10.59
C ALA A 339 8.95 16.16 10.31
N ARG A 340 9.26 16.38 9.02
CA ARG A 340 10.31 17.28 8.55
C ARG A 340 9.81 18.34 7.56
N GLY A 341 8.50 18.39 7.28
CA GLY A 341 7.93 19.30 6.29
C GLY A 341 8.54 19.10 4.89
N ARG A 342 8.63 17.84 4.44
CA ARG A 342 9.21 17.50 3.13
C ARG A 342 8.21 16.72 2.28
N ILE A 343 8.23 16.98 0.97
CA ILE A 343 7.53 16.19 -0.04
C ILE A 343 8.59 15.37 -0.76
N VAL A 344 8.44 14.05 -0.78
CA VAL A 344 9.33 13.15 -1.50
C VAL A 344 8.62 12.64 -2.74
N ALA A 345 9.06 13.10 -3.90
CA ALA A 345 8.54 12.72 -5.20
C ALA A 345 9.44 11.69 -5.86
N PHE A 346 8.82 10.69 -6.46
CA PHE A 346 9.47 9.64 -7.22
C PHE A 346 8.94 9.72 -8.64
N SER A 347 9.86 9.74 -9.59
CA SER A 347 9.53 9.71 -11.02
C SER A 347 10.49 8.77 -11.73
N GLU A 348 10.33 8.61 -13.03
CA GLU A 348 11.32 7.93 -13.86
C GLU A 348 12.72 8.57 -13.79
N ARG A 349 12.81 9.84 -13.36
CA ARG A 349 14.07 10.57 -13.18
C ARG A 349 14.74 10.28 -11.84
N GLY A 350 14.08 9.59 -10.93
CA GLY A 350 14.55 9.28 -9.60
C GLY A 350 13.76 9.95 -8.49
N MET A 351 14.41 10.08 -7.34
CA MET A 351 13.83 10.65 -6.12
C MET A 351 14.18 12.13 -6.01
N GLU A 352 13.18 12.98 -5.79
CA GLU A 352 13.32 14.41 -5.59
C GLU A 352 12.66 14.79 -4.26
N VAL A 353 13.36 15.55 -3.43
CA VAL A 353 12.85 16.03 -2.15
C VAL A 353 12.61 17.51 -2.27
N PHE A 354 11.39 17.93 -1.95
CA PHE A 354 10.98 19.32 -1.90
C PHE A 354 10.63 19.71 -0.47
N ASP A 355 10.76 21.00 -0.14
CA ASP A 355 10.09 21.53 1.05
C ASP A 355 8.59 21.68 0.79
N LEU A 356 7.83 22.06 1.82
CA LEU A 356 6.40 22.34 1.65
C LEU A 356 6.14 23.51 0.70
N GLN A 357 7.10 24.40 0.43
CA GLN A 357 6.95 25.51 -0.52
C GLN A 357 7.22 25.09 -1.97
N GLY A 358 7.61 23.84 -2.22
CA GLY A 358 7.94 23.31 -3.53
C GLY A 358 9.35 23.62 -4.02
N GLN A 359 10.21 24.13 -3.15
CA GLN A 359 11.62 24.29 -3.49
C GLN A 359 12.32 22.94 -3.43
N LEU A 360 13.04 22.60 -4.49
CA LEU A 360 13.86 21.39 -4.53
C LEU A 360 14.98 21.49 -3.49
N ILE A 361 14.96 20.59 -2.50
CA ILE A 361 15.99 20.45 -1.46
C ILE A 361 17.11 19.54 -1.97
N SER A 362 16.75 18.38 -2.51
CA SER A 362 17.71 17.36 -2.96
C SER A 362 17.16 16.54 -4.12
N ARG A 363 18.06 16.00 -4.94
CA ARG A 363 17.73 15.12 -6.07
C ARG A 363 18.69 13.93 -6.08
N ASN A 364 18.13 12.73 -6.13
CA ASN A 364 18.84 11.48 -6.34
C ASN A 364 18.41 10.86 -7.68
N GLY A 365 19.12 11.23 -8.75
CA GLY A 365 18.74 10.91 -10.13
C GLY A 365 19.15 9.53 -10.65
N PHE A 366 19.52 8.59 -9.78
CA PHE A 366 20.24 7.38 -10.20
C PHE A 366 19.38 6.12 -10.30
N LEU A 367 18.15 6.17 -9.81
CA LEU A 367 17.36 4.96 -9.59
C LEU A 367 15.95 5.20 -10.13
N ARG A 368 15.60 4.46 -11.18
CA ARG A 368 14.22 4.40 -11.65
C ARG A 368 13.39 3.74 -10.56
N CYS A 369 12.50 4.50 -9.95
CA CYS A 369 11.62 3.97 -8.93
C CYS A 369 10.41 3.30 -9.57
N ARG A 370 10.00 2.16 -9.01
CA ARG A 370 8.75 1.48 -9.26
C ARG A 370 8.06 1.27 -7.91
N GLY A 371 6.75 1.48 -7.89
CA GLY A 371 5.92 1.36 -6.69
C GLY A 371 5.85 2.64 -5.84
N VAL A 372 5.08 2.54 -4.77
CA VAL A 372 4.91 3.62 -3.79
C VAL A 372 6.09 3.55 -2.80
N PRO A 373 6.86 4.64 -2.64
CA PRO A 373 7.90 4.72 -1.63
C PRO A 373 7.33 4.60 -0.22
N LEU A 374 8.12 4.06 0.72
CA LEU A 374 7.77 4.08 2.13
C LEU A 374 8.76 4.92 2.92
N LEU A 375 8.23 5.93 3.60
CA LEU A 375 8.97 6.78 4.51
C LEU A 375 8.93 6.20 5.92
N ASP A 376 10.10 5.90 6.48
CA ASP A 376 10.21 5.59 7.90
C ASP A 376 10.42 6.87 8.72
N ARG A 377 10.19 6.75 10.05
CA ARG A 377 10.41 7.88 10.98
C ARG A 377 11.90 8.29 11.07
N SER A 378 12.82 7.49 10.57
CA SER A 378 14.28 7.65 10.67
C SER A 378 14.93 8.30 9.44
N ARG A 379 14.16 8.96 8.56
CA ARG A 379 14.63 9.57 7.28
C ARG A 379 14.98 8.57 6.20
N ARG A 380 14.51 7.34 6.29
CA ARG A 380 14.77 6.34 5.26
C ARG A 380 13.56 6.21 4.36
N VAL A 381 13.82 6.16 3.07
CA VAL A 381 12.87 5.74 2.06
C VAL A 381 13.22 4.32 1.65
N ALA A 382 12.26 3.41 1.73
CA ALA A 382 12.32 2.15 1.01
C ALA A 382 11.57 2.27 -0.32
N TYR A 383 12.21 1.88 -1.43
CA TYR A 383 11.57 1.78 -2.74
C TYR A 383 12.28 0.73 -3.61
N PHE A 384 11.61 0.24 -4.64
CA PHE A 384 12.20 -0.75 -5.54
C PHE A 384 12.31 -0.24 -6.98
N ASP A 385 13.16 -0.86 -7.80
CA ASP A 385 13.28 -0.56 -9.23
C ASP A 385 12.57 -1.59 -10.11
N PHE A 386 12.64 -1.38 -11.43
CA PHE A 386 12.06 -2.28 -12.42
C PHE A 386 12.66 -3.69 -12.42
N ASP A 387 13.86 -3.86 -11.87
CA ASP A 387 14.58 -5.13 -11.81
C ASP A 387 14.30 -5.89 -10.50
N GLY A 388 13.41 -5.38 -9.64
CA GLY A 388 13.09 -6.00 -8.35
C GLY A 388 14.21 -5.82 -7.31
N MET A 389 15.07 -4.81 -7.49
CA MET A 389 16.01 -4.39 -6.45
C MET A 389 15.32 -3.42 -5.52
N LEU A 390 15.35 -3.73 -4.24
CA LEU A 390 14.90 -2.86 -3.16
C LEU A 390 16.07 -2.01 -2.65
N TYR A 391 15.82 -0.72 -2.47
CA TYR A 391 16.75 0.27 -1.98
C TYR A 391 16.21 0.88 -0.69
N CYS A 392 17.11 1.12 0.26
CA CYS A 392 16.84 1.93 1.43
C CYS A 392 17.78 3.13 1.42
N VAL A 393 17.22 4.34 1.34
CA VAL A 393 17.97 5.59 1.11
C VAL A 393 17.64 6.62 2.17
N GLU A 394 18.64 7.24 2.78
CA GLU A 394 18.47 8.42 3.62
C GLU A 394 18.51 9.72 2.81
N TYR A 395 17.62 10.67 3.13
CA TYR A 395 17.40 11.89 2.34
C TYR A 395 17.39 13.20 3.13
#